data_AF-A0A0C9WV40-F1
#
_entry.id   AF-A0A0C9WV40-F1
#
_cell.length_a   1.000
_cell.length_b   1.000
_cell.length_c   1.000
_cell.angle_alpha   90.00
_cell.angle_beta   90.00
_cell.angle_gamma   90.00
#
_symmetry.space_group_name_H-M   'P 1'
#
loop_
_entity.id
_entity.type
_entity.pdbx_description
1 polymer ?
#
loop_
_entity_poly.entity_id
_entity_poly.type
_entity_poly.pdbx_seq_one_letter_code
_entity_poly.pdbx_strand_id
1 'polypeptide(L)'
;MVLDLLQINNYDNRTTSQGAIPLMPNSSNRFTGRTKVITQLKRHFFNRYDAVQRRKLFLLYGMGGIGKTQICLKFLEEMFDCFSFVFWIDASSIGTITQALKGICNHPGAQSSGLDGLPESALHWIGSLEEKYIMV
;
A
#
# COMPACT_ATOMS: atom_id res chain seq x y z
N MET A 1 -12.87 -15.10 22.71
CA MET A 1 -11.97 -14.05 23.19
C MET A 1 -10.56 -14.49 22.85
N VAL A 2 -10.17 -14.33 21.58
CA VAL A 2 -8.80 -14.53 21.11
C VAL A 2 -8.57 -13.38 20.14
N LEU A 3 -8.29 -12.22 20.72
CA LEU A 3 -7.54 -11.17 20.04
C LEU A 3 -6.09 -11.32 20.48
N ASP A 4 -5.21 -10.76 19.67
CA ASP A 4 -3.76 -10.65 19.87
C ASP A 4 -2.99 -11.91 19.54
N LEU A 5 -2.57 -12.01 18.27
CA LEU A 5 -1.23 -12.43 17.87
C LEU A 5 -1.09 -12.32 16.33
N LEU A 6 -0.98 -11.09 15.83
CA LEU A 6 -0.13 -10.77 14.68
C LEU A 6 0.40 -9.33 14.89
N GLN A 7 1.55 -9.28 15.56
CA GLN A 7 2.46 -8.13 15.66
C GLN A 7 2.58 -7.46 14.29
N ILE A 8 2.17 -6.20 14.14
CA ILE A 8 3.02 -5.03 14.39
C ILE A 8 4.39 -5.20 13.71
N ASN A 9 4.42 -5.05 12.39
CA ASN A 9 5.60 -4.47 11.77
C ASN A 9 5.52 -2.95 11.98
N ASN A 10 6.18 -2.54 13.06
CA ASN A 10 6.51 -1.17 13.42
C ASN A 10 7.04 -0.41 12.19
N TYR A 11 6.21 0.46 11.62
CA TYR A 11 6.73 1.74 11.18
C TYR A 11 6.91 2.57 12.44
N ASP A 12 8.16 2.65 12.86
CA ASP A 12 8.69 3.31 14.05
C ASP A 12 7.83 4.52 14.47
N ASN A 13 7.13 4.38 15.61
CA ASN A 13 6.55 5.50 16.34
C ASN A 13 7.70 6.29 16.97
N ARG A 14 8.35 7.13 16.17
CA ARG A 14 9.17 8.24 16.68
C ARG A 14 8.57 9.54 16.20
N THR A 15 8.00 10.26 17.16
CA THR A 15 7.74 11.69 17.11
C THR A 15 8.99 12.42 16.62
N THR A 16 9.06 12.69 15.33
CA THR A 16 9.75 13.82 14.75
C THR A 16 8.73 14.56 13.90
N SER A 17 8.64 15.87 14.12
CA SER A 17 7.72 16.79 13.47
C SER A 17 8.06 17.02 11.99
N GLN A 18 8.06 15.96 11.18
CA GLN A 18 8.22 16.03 9.73
C GLN A 18 7.48 14.85 9.05
N GLY A 19 6.26 15.11 8.58
CA GLY A 19 5.53 14.28 7.61
C GLY A 19 5.10 12.90 8.13
N ALA A 20 3.98 12.84 8.87
CA ALA A 20 3.31 11.58 9.15
C ALA A 20 2.95 10.87 7.83
N ILE A 21 3.51 9.69 7.59
CA ILE A 21 2.99 8.77 6.57
C ILE A 21 1.54 8.43 7.00
N PRO A 22 0.54 8.54 6.12
CA PRO A 22 -0.81 8.12 6.47
C PRO A 22 -0.76 6.64 6.87
N LEU A 23 -1.07 6.34 8.14
CA LEU A 23 -1.14 4.98 8.63
C LEU A 23 -2.24 4.26 7.82
N MET A 24 -1.88 3.18 7.13
CA MET A 24 -2.86 2.36 6.42
C MET A 24 -3.92 1.90 7.44
N PRO A 25 -5.21 2.23 7.24
CA PRO A 25 -6.24 1.82 8.18
C PRO A 25 -6.43 0.30 8.13
N ASN A 26 -6.88 -0.29 9.24
CA ASN A 26 -7.25 -1.70 9.24
C ASN A 26 -8.53 -1.94 8.42
N SER A 27 -8.64 -3.13 7.83
CA SER A 27 -9.89 -3.61 7.28
C SER A 27 -10.95 -3.72 8.40
N SER A 28 -12.22 -3.56 8.02
CA SER A 28 -13.32 -3.73 8.97
C SER A 28 -13.49 -5.20 9.35
N ASN A 29 -13.62 -5.49 10.65
CA ASN A 29 -14.01 -6.80 11.16
C ASN A 29 -15.44 -7.23 10.76
N ARG A 30 -16.23 -6.31 10.19
CA ARG A 30 -17.58 -6.55 9.65
C ARG A 30 -17.58 -6.60 8.12
N PHE A 31 -16.42 -6.69 7.48
CA PHE A 31 -16.33 -6.87 6.04
C PHE A 31 -16.98 -8.21 5.64
N THR A 32 -17.96 -8.15 4.74
CA THR A 32 -18.70 -9.34 4.27
C THR A 32 -18.97 -9.26 2.77
N GLY A 33 -19.17 -10.42 2.14
CA GLY A 33 -19.41 -10.49 0.70
C GLY A 33 -18.21 -10.05 -0.14
N ARG A 34 -18.47 -9.53 -1.35
CA ARG A 34 -17.45 -9.02 -2.31
C ARG A 34 -16.37 -10.04 -2.73
N THR A 35 -16.51 -11.31 -2.38
CA THR A 35 -15.59 -12.39 -2.72
C THR A 35 -15.26 -12.42 -4.21
N LYS A 36 -16.26 -12.23 -5.09
CA LYS A 36 -16.04 -12.17 -6.55
C LYS A 36 -15.03 -11.08 -6.95
N VAL A 37 -15.10 -9.89 -6.34
CA VAL A 37 -14.19 -8.77 -6.65
C VAL A 37 -12.80 -9.07 -6.10
N ILE A 38 -12.70 -9.58 -4.86
CA ILE A 38 -11.41 -9.99 -4.26
C ILE A 38 -10.74 -11.09 -5.09
N THR A 39 -11.48 -12.11 -5.52
CA THR A 39 -10.96 -13.17 -6.41
C THR A 39 -10.47 -12.60 -7.74
N GLN A 40 -11.16 -11.61 -8.32
CA GLN A 40 -10.71 -10.94 -9.53
C GLN A 40 -9.40 -10.17 -9.31
N LEU A 41 -9.27 -9.44 -8.20
CA LEU A 41 -8.04 -8.76 -7.81
C LEU A 41 -6.87 -9.75 -7.68
N LYS A 42 -7.07 -10.83 -6.91
CA LYS A 42 -6.06 -11.89 -6.72
C LYS A 42 -5.63 -12.49 -8.04
N ARG A 43 -6.59 -12.84 -8.90
CA ARG A 43 -6.30 -13.39 -10.23
C ARG A 43 -5.56 -12.39 -11.12
N HIS A 44 -5.91 -11.11 -11.07
CA HIS A 44 -5.25 -10.08 -11.88
C HIS A 44 -3.78 -9.91 -11.47
N PHE A 45 -3.52 -9.69 -10.18
CA PHE A 45 -2.16 -9.43 -9.70
C PHE A 45 -1.27 -10.68 -9.69
N PHE A 46 -1.83 -11.86 -9.40
CA PHE A 46 -1.07 -13.11 -9.21
C PHE A 46 -1.35 -14.19 -10.25
N ASN A 47 -1.74 -13.79 -11.48
CA ASN A 47 -1.85 -14.74 -12.58
C ASN A 47 -0.50 -15.42 -12.87
N ARG A 48 -0.43 -16.74 -12.67
CA ARG A 48 0.80 -17.55 -12.88
C ARG A 48 1.22 -17.66 -14.34
N TYR A 49 0.33 -17.32 -15.28
CA TYR A 49 0.58 -17.41 -16.71
C TYR A 49 1.13 -16.11 -17.31
N ASP A 50 1.34 -15.06 -16.51
CA ASP A 50 2.03 -13.87 -16.99
C ASP A 50 3.53 -14.17 -17.15
N ALA A 51 3.92 -14.45 -18.40
CA ALA A 51 5.32 -14.70 -18.77
C ALA A 51 6.23 -13.46 -18.62
N VAL A 52 5.66 -12.27 -18.42
CA VAL A 52 6.40 -11.01 -18.25
C VAL A 52 5.92 -10.30 -16.98
N GLN A 53 6.82 -10.07 -16.04
CA GLN A 53 6.56 -9.17 -14.91
C GLN A 53 6.46 -7.73 -15.42
N ARG A 54 5.24 -7.28 -15.69
CA ARG A 54 4.92 -5.87 -15.99
C ARG A 54 4.18 -5.25 -14.82
N ARG A 55 4.26 -3.93 -14.70
CA ARG A 55 3.42 -3.17 -13.77
C ARG A 55 1.93 -3.44 -14.08
N LYS A 56 1.18 -3.87 -13.07
CA LYS A 56 -0.26 -4.17 -13.18
C LYS A 56 -1.07 -3.06 -12.55
N LEU A 57 -2.18 -2.71 -13.17
CA LEU A 57 -3.08 -1.63 -12.75
C LEU A 57 -4.51 -2.16 -12.68
N PHE A 58 -5.19 -1.88 -11.57
CA PHE A 58 -6.58 -2.28 -11.37
C PHE A 58 -7.39 -1.09 -10.85
N LEU A 59 -8.42 -0.67 -11.61
CA LEU A 59 -9.30 0.43 -11.23
C LEU A 59 -10.55 -0.10 -10.52
N LEU A 60 -10.71 0.25 -9.24
CA LEU A 60 -11.97 0.07 -8.51
C LEU A 60 -12.78 1.36 -8.56
N TYR A 61 -13.94 1.33 -9.21
CA TYR A 61 -14.85 2.46 -9.34
C TYR A 61 -16.27 2.11 -8.86
N GLY A 62 -17.08 3.13 -8.60
CA GLY A 62 -18.46 2.99 -8.11
C GLY A 62 -18.85 4.14 -7.17
N MET A 63 -20.11 4.15 -6.74
CA MET A 63 -20.68 5.21 -5.88
C MET A 63 -19.87 5.45 -4.59
N GLY A 64 -20.01 6.65 -4.03
CA GLY A 64 -19.50 6.97 -2.69
C GLY A 64 -20.04 5.99 -1.65
N GLY A 65 -19.23 5.63 -0.66
CA GLY A 65 -19.66 4.73 0.42
C GLY A 65 -19.84 3.25 0.05
N ILE A 66 -19.68 2.84 -1.22
CA ILE A 66 -19.89 1.44 -1.66
C ILE A 66 -18.83 0.44 -1.15
N GLY A 67 -17.83 0.92 -0.40
CA GLY A 67 -16.79 0.10 0.23
C GLY A 67 -15.53 -0.16 -0.60
N LYS A 68 -15.22 0.68 -1.60
CA LYS A 68 -14.01 0.50 -2.45
C LYS A 68 -12.71 0.43 -1.64
N THR A 69 -12.51 1.38 -0.73
CA THR A 69 -11.35 1.40 0.18
C THR A 69 -11.30 0.13 1.03
N GLN A 70 -12.44 -0.32 1.56
CA GLN A 70 -12.53 -1.55 2.35
C GLN A 70 -12.22 -2.81 1.53
N ILE A 71 -12.56 -2.83 0.24
CA ILE A 71 -12.17 -3.91 -0.68
C ILE A 71 -10.64 -3.95 -0.84
N CYS A 72 -9.98 -2.79 -1.02
CA CYS A 72 -8.51 -2.73 -1.09
C CYS A 72 -7.87 -3.23 0.21
N LEU A 73 -8.35 -2.75 1.36
CA LEU A 73 -7.84 -3.16 2.67
C LEU A 73 -8.00 -4.66 2.90
N LYS A 74 -9.16 -5.23 2.55
CA LYS A 74 -9.38 -6.66 2.67
C LYS A 74 -8.48 -7.47 1.73
N PHE A 75 -8.29 -7.00 0.50
CA PHE A 75 -7.35 -7.63 -0.43
C PHE A 75 -5.92 -7.63 0.11
N LEU A 76 -5.45 -6.50 0.66
CA LEU A 76 -4.13 -6.39 1.27
C LEU A 76 -3.98 -7.29 2.49
N GLU A 77 -4.98 -7.34 3.37
CA GLU A 77 -5.01 -8.26 4.50
C GLU A 77 -4.87 -9.72 4.05
N GLU A 78 -5.61 -10.14 3.01
CA GLU A 78 -5.58 -11.52 2.50
C GLU A 78 -4.32 -11.85 1.68
N MET A 79 -3.52 -10.85 1.28
CA MET A 79 -2.35 -10.99 0.42
C MET A 79 -1.10 -10.39 1.07
N PHE A 80 -1.10 -10.16 2.37
CA PHE A 80 -0.07 -9.43 3.10
C PHE A 80 1.33 -10.03 2.85
N ASP A 81 1.46 -11.35 2.98
CA ASP A 81 2.72 -12.08 2.81
C ASP A 81 3.23 -12.11 1.35
N CYS A 82 2.45 -11.57 0.40
CA CYS A 82 2.83 -11.56 -1.02
C CYS A 82 3.57 -10.28 -1.44
N PHE A 83 3.60 -9.25 -0.60
CA PHE A 83 4.22 -7.96 -0.88
C PHE A 83 5.24 -7.60 0.20
N SER A 84 6.44 -7.20 -0.20
CA SER A 84 7.45 -6.66 0.72
C SER A 84 7.14 -5.23 1.12
N PHE A 85 6.46 -4.47 0.24
CA PHE A 85 6.11 -3.07 0.46
C PHE A 85 4.66 -2.79 0.10
N VAL A 86 3.99 -2.02 0.96
CA VAL A 86 2.65 -1.48 0.74
C VAL A 86 2.73 0.04 0.85
N PHE A 87 2.47 0.73 -0.26
CA PHE A 87 2.42 2.18 -0.31
C PHE A 87 0.96 2.65 -0.30
N TRP A 88 0.50 3.17 0.82
CA TRP A 88 -0.84 3.74 0.96
C TRP A 88 -0.79 5.25 0.74
N ILE A 89 -1.34 5.74 -0.37
CA ILE A 89 -1.24 7.14 -0.78
C ILE A 89 -2.64 7.76 -0.85
N ASP A 90 -2.87 8.76 0.00
CA ASP A 90 -4.04 9.63 -0.16
C ASP A 90 -3.83 10.57 -1.36
N ALA A 91 -4.45 10.21 -2.49
CA ALA A 91 -4.41 10.99 -3.72
C ALA A 91 -5.54 12.04 -3.84
N SER A 92 -6.15 12.47 -2.72
CA SER A 92 -7.22 13.47 -2.72
C SER A 92 -6.77 14.87 -3.16
N SER A 93 -5.49 15.20 -3.01
CA SER A 93 -4.90 16.47 -3.46
C SER A 93 -3.42 16.31 -3.82
N ILE A 94 -2.86 17.30 -4.53
CA ILE A 94 -1.40 17.35 -4.78
C ILE A 94 -0.64 17.39 -3.45
N GLY A 95 -1.12 18.15 -2.47
CA GLY A 95 -0.48 18.27 -1.16
C GLY A 95 -0.39 16.94 -0.41
N THR A 96 -1.47 16.14 -0.41
CA THR A 96 -1.48 14.81 0.24
C THR A 96 -0.59 13.81 -0.49
N ILE A 97 -0.52 13.86 -1.82
CA ILE A 97 0.42 13.05 -2.63
C ILE A 97 1.86 13.42 -2.29
N THR A 98 2.20 14.71 -2.31
CA THR A 98 3.55 15.20 -1.99
C THR A 98 3.96 14.81 -0.57
N GLN A 99 3.05 14.94 0.40
CA GLN A 99 3.30 14.53 1.78
C GLN A 99 3.56 13.02 1.89
N ALA A 100 2.75 12.20 1.21
CA ALA A 100 2.93 10.74 1.21
C ALA A 100 4.28 10.35 0.60
N LEU A 101 4.65 10.92 -0.55
CA LEU A 101 5.94 10.66 -1.21
C LEU A 101 7.13 11.10 -0.36
N LYS A 102 7.06 12.26 0.30
CA LYS A 102 8.07 12.70 1.27
C LYS A 102 8.19 11.73 2.45
N GLY A 103 7.06 11.24 2.94
CA GLY A 103 7.04 10.22 3.99
C GLY A 103 7.74 8.94 3.56
N ILE A 104 7.58 8.51 2.30
CA ILE A 104 8.27 7.34 1.74
C ILE A 104 9.80 7.53 1.75
N CYS A 105 10.31 8.74 1.48
CA CYS A 105 11.74 9.01 1.57
C CYS A 105 12.32 8.74 2.96
N ASN A 106 11.51 8.79 4.03
CA ASN A 106 11.95 8.50 5.40
C ASN A 106 12.03 6.99 5.70
N HIS A 107 11.62 6.12 4.77
CA HIS A 107 11.74 4.67 4.94
C HIS A 107 13.24 4.27 5.05
N PRO A 108 13.65 3.39 5.99
CA PRO A 108 15.06 3.01 6.16
C PRO A 108 15.74 2.48 4.89
N GLY A 109 15.02 1.65 4.13
CA GLY A 109 15.48 1.15 2.82
C GLY A 109 15.60 2.23 1.74
N ALA A 110 14.85 3.35 1.86
CA ALA A 110 14.93 4.48 0.95
C ALA A 110 16.10 5.41 1.33
N GLN A 111 16.29 5.68 2.62
CA GLN A 111 17.42 6.48 3.14
C GLN A 111 18.78 5.89 2.75
N SER A 112 18.89 4.55 2.73
CA SER A 112 20.10 3.84 2.35
C SER A 112 20.47 4.02 0.86
N SER A 113 19.54 4.53 0.04
CA SER A 113 19.76 4.86 -1.37
C SER A 113 20.17 6.32 -1.64
N GLY A 114 20.36 7.13 -0.58
CA GLY A 114 20.89 8.50 -0.69
C GLY A 114 19.90 9.55 -1.21
N LEU A 115 18.61 9.40 -0.89
CA LEU A 115 17.57 10.31 -1.37
C LEU A 115 17.62 11.68 -0.70
N ASP A 116 17.38 12.73 -1.47
CA ASP A 116 17.37 14.16 -1.08
C ASP A 116 16.06 14.61 -0.39
N GLY A 117 15.14 13.69 -0.11
CA GLY A 117 13.83 13.99 0.48
C GLY A 117 12.82 14.60 -0.50
N LEU A 118 13.14 14.67 -1.80
CA LEU A 118 12.20 15.12 -2.83
C LEU A 118 11.22 13.99 -3.24
N PRO A 119 9.99 14.35 -3.66
CA PRO A 119 9.01 13.36 -4.15
C PRO A 119 9.50 12.51 -5.32
N GLU A 120 10.28 13.09 -6.22
CA GLU A 120 10.85 12.43 -7.40
C GLU A 120 11.79 11.30 -7.00
N SER A 121 12.57 11.52 -5.93
CA SER A 121 13.49 10.55 -5.35
C SER A 121 12.75 9.35 -4.77
N ALA A 122 11.58 9.56 -4.15
CA ALA A 122 10.71 8.46 -3.70
C ALA A 122 10.25 7.59 -4.88
N LEU A 123 9.82 8.21 -5.98
CA LEU A 123 9.36 7.50 -7.17
C LEU A 123 10.50 6.74 -7.85
N HIS A 124 11.70 7.33 -7.91
CA HIS A 124 12.90 6.66 -8.42
C HIS A 124 13.23 5.42 -7.58
N TRP A 125 13.23 5.55 -6.25
CA TRP A 125 13.47 4.44 -5.34
C TRP A 125 12.43 3.32 -5.52
N ILE A 126 11.12 3.64 -5.51
CA ILE A 126 10.05 2.66 -5.77
C ILE A 126 10.24 1.97 -7.12
N GLY A 127 10.67 2.72 -8.14
CA GLY A 127 10.95 2.19 -9.48
C GLY A 127 12.15 1.23 -9.53
N SER A 128 13.08 1.34 -8.58
CA SER A 128 14.27 0.51 -8.47
C SER A 128 14.11 -0.74 -7.60
N LEU A 129 12.97 -0.90 -6.91
CA LEU A 129 12.71 -2.07 -6.07
C LEU A 129 12.64 -3.36 -6.91
N GLU A 130 13.41 -4.37 -6.51
CA GLU A 130 13.33 -5.73 -7.09
C GLU A 130 12.23 -6.56 -6.42
N GLU A 131 11.86 -6.19 -5.19
CA GLU A 131 10.83 -6.83 -4.42
C GLU A 131 9.42 -6.46 -4.90
N LYS A 132 8.47 -7.37 -4.66
CA LYS A 132 7.07 -7.11 -4.97
C LYS A 132 6.53 -6.03 -4.05
N TYR A 133 5.99 -4.97 -4.65
CA TYR A 133 5.27 -3.93 -3.95
C TYR A 133 3.86 -3.76 -4.51
N ILE A 134 3.01 -3.14 -3.71
CA ILE A 134 1.70 -2.65 -4.13
C ILE A 134 1.51 -1.20 -3.68
N MET A 135 0.84 -0.42 -4.51
CA MET A 135 0.48 0.96 -4.24
C MET A 135 -1.04 1.08 -4.34
N VAL A 136 -1.64 1.69 -3.32
CA VAL A 136 -3.10 1.92 -3.22
C VAL A 136 -3.37 3.39 -2.99
#